data_AF-A0AAE1KY93-F1
#
_entry.id   AF-A0AAE1KY93-F1
#
_cell.length_a   1.000
_cell.length_b   1.000
_cell.length_c   1.000
_cell.angle_alpha   90.00
_cell.angle_beta   90.00
_cell.angle_gamma   90.00
#
_symmetry.space_group_name_H-M   'P 1'
#
loop_
_entity.id
_entity.type
_entity.pdbx_description
1 polymer ?
#
loop_
_entity_poly.entity_id
_entity_poly.type
_entity_poly.pdbx_seq_one_letter_code
_entity_poly.pdbx_strand_id
1 'polypeptide(L)'
;MDSTLIKTLLESQERAYKSAMDTVVKQMNDRIIKLESTVSDLTTSLQFSQREIDDLKSTIKELGKEKQFIKFKMDQQAAVINSSKSDIENLGERCNYMEDYSRRNNIRISGVEEPSSDEK
;
A
#
# COMPACT_ATOMS: atom_id res chain seq x y z
N MET A 1 30.68 76.04 32.90
CA MET A 1 29.94 74.77 33.13
C MET A 1 30.80 73.87 33.97
N ASP A 2 30.24 73.28 35.02
CA ASP A 2 30.99 72.50 36.01
C ASP A 2 31.39 71.13 35.43
N SER A 3 32.70 70.87 35.32
CA SER A 3 33.27 69.65 34.70
C SER A 3 32.78 68.37 35.39
N THR A 4 32.56 68.43 36.70
CA THR A 4 32.04 67.34 37.52
C THR A 4 30.63 66.91 37.09
N LEU A 5 29.80 67.87 36.68
CA LEU A 5 28.40 67.64 36.30
C LEU A 5 28.29 66.97 34.91
N ILE A 6 29.23 67.30 34.02
CA ILE A 6 29.38 66.62 32.72
C ILE A 6 29.84 65.17 32.92
N LYS A 7 30.80 64.94 33.83
CA LYS A 7 31.32 63.60 34.14
C LYS A 7 30.24 62.67 34.71
N THR A 8 29.46 63.14 35.68
CA THR A 8 28.38 62.33 36.27
C THR A 8 27.27 62.01 35.28
N LEU A 9 26.97 62.93 34.35
CA LEU A 9 26.02 62.69 33.26
C LEU A 9 26.52 61.58 32.31
N LEU A 10 27.79 61.63 31.92
CA LEU A 10 28.40 60.60 31.07
C LEU A 10 28.40 59.23 31.75
N GLU A 11 28.76 59.15 33.04
CA GLU A 11 28.71 57.90 33.81
C GLU A 11 27.28 57.35 33.96
N SER A 12 26.29 58.24 34.09
CA SER A 12 24.88 57.85 34.10
C SER A 12 24.45 57.26 32.75
N GLN A 13 24.83 57.92 31.65
CA GLN A 13 24.51 57.47 30.30
C GLN A 13 25.18 56.14 29.96
N GLU A 14 26.45 55.96 30.35
CA GLU A 14 27.17 54.68 30.19
C GLU A 14 26.45 53.55 30.92
N ARG A 15 26.06 53.77 32.19
CA ARG A 15 25.29 52.78 32.96
C ARG A 15 23.95 52.44 32.31
N ALA A 16 23.25 53.44 31.79
CA ALA A 16 21.97 53.24 31.09
C ALA A 16 22.15 52.40 29.82
N TYR A 17 23.17 52.68 29.00
CA TYR A 17 23.46 51.89 27.81
C TYR A 17 23.88 50.46 28.16
N LYS A 18 24.72 50.28 29.18
CA LYS A 18 25.14 48.94 29.61
C LYS A 18 23.95 48.10 30.07
N SER A 19 23.07 48.68 30.88
CA SER A 19 21.83 48.02 31.33
C SER A 19 20.88 47.68 30.18
N ALA A 20 20.71 48.59 29.21
CA ALA A 20 19.90 48.33 28.03
C ALA A 20 20.50 47.19 27.18
N MET A 21 21.82 47.17 27.00
CA MET A 21 22.51 46.13 26.27
C MET A 21 22.40 44.77 26.97
N ASP A 22 22.60 44.72 28.29
CA ASP A 22 22.45 43.50 29.10
C ASP A 22 21.02 42.93 28.97
N THR A 23 20.01 43.81 28.93
CA THR A 23 18.62 43.42 28.72
C THR A 23 18.40 42.83 27.33
N VAL A 24 18.94 43.46 26.28
CA VAL A 24 18.84 42.96 24.89
C VAL A 24 19.54 41.61 24.76
N VAL A 25 20.75 41.47 25.29
CA VAL A 25 21.50 40.21 25.27
C VAL A 25 20.73 39.10 25.99
N LYS A 26 20.14 39.41 27.15
CA LYS A 26 19.31 38.44 27.88
C LYS A 26 18.09 38.00 27.06
N GLN A 27 17.38 38.94 26.46
CA GLN A 27 16.22 38.63 25.60
C GLN A 27 16.62 37.81 24.37
N MET A 28 17.77 38.09 23.76
CA MET A 28 18.29 37.30 22.64
C MET A 28 18.63 35.88 23.08
N ASN A 29 19.30 35.71 24.22
CA ASN A 29 19.60 34.38 24.78
C ASN A 29 18.33 33.59 25.06
N ASP A 30 17.32 34.20 25.68
CA ASP A 30 16.04 33.53 25.97
C ASP A 30 15.34 33.08 24.66
N ARG A 31 15.45 33.88 23.59
CA ARG A 31 14.90 33.52 22.27
C ARG A 31 15.69 32.38 21.63
N ILE A 32 17.01 32.39 21.73
CA ILE A 32 17.88 31.33 21.22
C ILE A 32 17.53 30.00 21.91
N ILE A 33 17.45 29.98 23.23
CA ILE A 33 17.10 28.77 24.01
C ILE A 33 15.73 28.21 23.58
N LYS A 34 14.73 29.08 23.40
CA LYS A 34 13.40 28.64 22.93
C LYS A 34 13.44 28.06 21.52
N LEU A 35 14.22 28.68 20.62
CA LEU A 35 14.40 28.18 19.26
C LEU A 35 15.12 26.83 19.26
N GLU A 36 16.17 26.67 20.06
CA GLU A 36 16.89 25.40 20.21
C GLU A 36 15.97 24.28 20.71
N SER A 37 15.15 24.56 21.73
CA SER A 37 14.13 23.61 22.21
C SER A 37 13.15 23.23 21.11
N THR A 38 12.61 24.22 20.39
CA THR A 38 11.64 23.98 19.31
C THR A 38 12.26 23.13 18.19
N VAL A 39 13.51 23.42 17.81
CA VAL A 39 14.24 22.66 16.79
C VAL A 39 14.48 21.22 17.25
N SER A 40 14.81 21.01 18.52
CA SER A 40 14.99 19.68 19.11
C SER A 40 13.68 18.86 19.05
N ASP A 41 12.56 19.46 19.42
CA ASP A 41 11.25 18.81 19.41
C ASP A 41 10.80 18.45 17.99
N LEU A 42 10.99 19.38 17.04
CA LEU A 42 10.73 19.14 15.62
C LEU A 42 11.62 18.04 15.05
N THR A 43 12.89 18.01 15.42
CA THR A 43 13.84 16.97 14.98
C THR A 43 13.38 15.60 15.47
N THR A 44 12.96 15.49 16.74
CA THR A 44 12.46 14.24 17.32
C THR A 44 11.18 13.78 16.61
N SER A 45 10.27 14.71 16.35
CA SER A 45 9.01 14.43 15.65
C SER A 45 9.28 13.94 14.22
N LEU A 46 10.19 14.58 13.49
CA LEU A 46 10.60 14.17 12.15
C LEU A 46 11.25 12.79 12.14
N GLN A 47 12.09 12.48 13.12
CA GLN A 47 12.69 11.14 13.25
C GLN A 47 11.63 10.06 13.46
N PHE A 48 10.61 10.34 14.26
CA PHE A 48 9.49 9.42 14.46
C PHE A 48 8.72 9.19 13.16
N SER A 49 8.29 10.27 12.48
CA SER A 49 7.59 10.16 11.20
C SER A 49 8.41 9.45 10.12
N GLN A 50 9.73 9.67 10.10
CA GLN A 50 10.60 8.99 9.14
C GLN A 50 10.64 7.47 9.36
N ARG A 51 10.67 7.01 10.61
CA ARG A 51 10.60 5.57 10.93
C ARG A 51 9.27 4.96 10.47
N GLU A 52 8.17 5.63 10.77
CA GLU A 52 6.83 5.18 10.34
C GLU A 52 6.72 5.07 8.82
N ILE A 53 7.27 6.04 8.08
CA ILE A 53 7.34 6.00 6.62
C ILE A 53 8.12 4.77 6.13
N ASP A 54 9.24 4.44 6.77
CA ASP A 54 10.07 3.32 6.35
C ASP A 54 9.41 1.96 6.66
N ASP A 55 8.71 1.84 7.79
CA ASP A 55 7.89 0.67 8.13
C ASP A 55 6.74 0.47 7.14
N LEU A 56 6.03 1.56 6.78
CA LEU A 56 4.97 1.53 5.79
C LEU A 56 5.49 1.13 4.39
N LYS A 57 6.66 1.63 3.99
CA LYS A 57 7.30 1.21 2.72
C LYS A 57 7.60 -0.29 2.71
N SER A 58 8.08 -0.84 3.82
CA SER A 58 8.31 -2.29 3.94
C SER A 58 7.01 -3.07 3.77
N THR A 59 5.95 -2.64 4.45
CA THR A 59 4.61 -3.24 4.36
C THR A 59 4.07 -3.21 2.94
N ILE A 60 4.18 -2.09 2.23
CA ILE A 60 3.76 -1.95 0.83
C ILE A 60 4.52 -2.94 -0.07
N LYS A 61 5.82 -3.12 0.17
CA LYS A 61 6.65 -4.06 -0.61
C LYS A 61 6.21 -5.51 -0.39
N GLU A 62 5.88 -5.88 0.84
CA GLU A 62 5.38 -7.23 1.17
C GLU A 62 4.02 -7.50 0.53
N LEU A 63 3.07 -6.57 0.68
CA LEU A 63 1.77 -6.65 0.04
C LEU A 63 1.88 -6.73 -1.48
N GLY A 64 2.85 -6.03 -2.08
CA GLY A 64 3.15 -6.12 -3.51
C GLY A 64 3.55 -7.53 -3.96
N LYS A 65 4.37 -8.22 -3.16
CA LYS A 65 4.76 -9.63 -3.42
C LYS A 65 3.58 -10.58 -3.26
N GLU A 66 2.80 -10.40 -2.19
CA GLU A 66 1.62 -11.23 -1.92
C GLU A 66 0.59 -11.10 -3.05
N LYS A 67 0.33 -9.89 -3.51
CA LYS A 67 -0.56 -9.63 -4.65
C LYS A 67 -0.11 -10.37 -5.91
N GLN A 68 1.19 -10.35 -6.23
CA GLN A 68 1.71 -11.09 -7.38
C GLN A 68 1.54 -12.60 -7.23
N PHE A 69 1.81 -13.12 -6.03
CA PHE A 69 1.65 -14.54 -5.74
C PHE A 69 0.19 -15.01 -5.83
N ILE A 70 -0.75 -14.23 -5.29
CA ILE A 70 -2.18 -14.50 -5.41
C ILE A 70 -2.60 -14.49 -6.87
N LYS A 71 -2.16 -13.51 -7.66
CA LYS A 71 -2.45 -13.46 -9.10
C LYS A 71 -1.97 -14.71 -9.82
N PHE A 72 -0.73 -15.14 -9.56
CA PHE A 72 -0.19 -16.37 -10.13
C PHE A 72 -1.05 -17.61 -9.80
N LYS A 73 -1.49 -17.73 -8.54
CA LYS A 73 -2.40 -18.82 -8.13
C LYS A 73 -3.76 -18.75 -8.81
N MET A 74 -4.32 -17.56 -8.98
CA MET A 74 -5.59 -17.37 -9.69
C MET A 74 -5.48 -17.80 -11.16
N ASP A 75 -4.39 -17.40 -11.84
CA ASP A 75 -4.14 -17.78 -13.23
C ASP A 75 -4.01 -19.31 -13.37
N GLN A 76 -3.31 -19.96 -12.44
CA GLN A 76 -3.20 -21.43 -12.40
C GLN A 76 -4.56 -22.10 -12.17
N GLN A 77 -5.36 -21.60 -11.23
CA GLN A 77 -6.71 -22.14 -10.98
C GLN A 77 -7.63 -21.96 -12.18
N ALA A 78 -7.57 -20.81 -12.86
CA ALA A 78 -8.33 -20.57 -14.09
C ALA A 78 -7.97 -21.58 -15.19
N ALA A 79 -6.68 -21.90 -15.35
CA ALA A 79 -6.23 -22.92 -16.30
C ALA A 79 -6.79 -24.32 -15.96
N VAL A 80 -6.76 -24.71 -14.68
CA VAL A 80 -7.33 -25.98 -14.22
C VAL A 80 -8.84 -26.03 -14.48
N ILE A 81 -9.58 -24.97 -14.17
CA ILE A 81 -11.03 -24.89 -14.41
C ILE A 81 -11.34 -25.09 -15.90
N ASN A 82 -10.58 -24.43 -16.78
CA ASN A 82 -10.79 -24.56 -18.22
C ASN A 82 -10.51 -25.99 -18.72
N SER A 83 -9.45 -26.63 -18.23
CA SER A 83 -9.15 -28.04 -18.55
C SER A 83 -10.29 -28.95 -18.10
N SER A 84 -10.72 -28.83 -16.83
CA SER A 84 -11.80 -29.65 -16.28
C SER A 84 -13.11 -29.45 -17.03
N LYS A 85 -13.40 -28.22 -17.48
CA LYS A 85 -14.59 -27.93 -18.28
C LYS A 85 -14.55 -28.67 -19.62
N SER A 86 -13.40 -28.65 -20.30
CA SER A 86 -13.22 -29.39 -21.56
C SER A 86 -13.36 -30.90 -21.35
N ASP A 87 -12.82 -31.44 -20.26
CA ASP A 87 -12.95 -32.86 -19.94
C ASP A 87 -14.41 -33.26 -19.69
N ILE A 88 -15.18 -32.41 -18.99
CA ILE A 88 -16.62 -32.63 -18.76
C ILE A 88 -17.39 -32.63 -20.08
N GLU A 89 -17.12 -31.67 -20.97
CA GLU A 89 -17.77 -31.60 -22.29
C GLU A 89 -17.49 -32.86 -23.11
N ASN A 90 -16.22 -33.29 -23.19
CA ASN A 90 -15.83 -34.53 -23.88
C ASN A 90 -16.49 -35.78 -23.29
N LEU A 91 -16.57 -35.88 -21.97
CA LEU A 91 -17.25 -37.00 -21.30
C LEU A 91 -18.76 -36.97 -21.56
N GLY A 92 -19.38 -35.80 -21.59
CA GLY A 92 -20.78 -35.61 -21.95
C GLY A 92 -21.08 -36.11 -23.37
N GLU A 93 -20.26 -35.72 -24.36
CA GLU A 93 -20.36 -36.22 -25.73
C GLU A 93 -20.22 -37.74 -25.80
N ARG A 94 -19.26 -38.31 -25.07
CA ARG A 94 -19.05 -39.76 -25.02
C ARG A 94 -20.24 -40.50 -24.41
N CYS A 95 -20.81 -39.98 -23.33
CA CYS A 95 -22.02 -40.55 -22.72
C CYS A 95 -23.19 -40.56 -23.70
N ASN A 96 -23.45 -39.44 -24.38
CA ASN A 96 -24.51 -39.35 -25.39
C ASN A 96 -24.32 -40.39 -26.50
N TYR A 97 -23.09 -40.53 -27.01
CA TYR A 97 -22.77 -41.54 -28.02
C TYR A 97 -23.06 -42.97 -27.53
N MET A 98 -22.65 -43.31 -26.30
CA MET A 98 -22.85 -44.63 -25.72
C MET A 98 -24.34 -44.92 -25.45
N GLU A 99 -25.11 -43.92 -25.04
CA GLU A 99 -26.57 -44.06 -24.89
C GLU A 99 -27.25 -44.33 -26.23
N ASP A 100 -26.93 -43.57 -27.27
CA ASP A 100 -27.48 -43.76 -28.62
C ASP A 100 -27.10 -45.13 -29.19
N TYR A 101 -25.85 -45.55 -29.03
CA TYR A 101 -25.39 -46.87 -29.43
C TYR A 101 -26.17 -47.98 -28.70
N SER A 102 -26.36 -47.84 -27.39
CA SER A 102 -27.11 -48.81 -26.58
C SER A 102 -28.58 -48.87 -26.99
N ARG A 103 -29.23 -47.72 -27.25
CA ARG A 103 -30.61 -47.66 -27.75
C ARG A 103 -30.75 -48.40 -29.08
N ARG A 104 -29.86 -48.14 -30.03
CA ARG A 104 -29.84 -48.82 -31.34
C ARG A 104 -29.64 -50.33 -31.18
N ASN A 105 -28.69 -50.74 -30.34
CA ASN A 105 -28.42 -52.15 -30.11
C ASN A 105 -29.63 -52.86 -29.46
N ASN A 106 -30.32 -52.21 -28.53
CA ASN A 106 -31.54 -52.75 -27.91
C ASN A 106 -32.68 -52.93 -28.93
N ILE A 107 -32.87 -51.97 -29.85
CA ILE A 107 -33.83 -52.10 -30.96
C ILE A 107 -33.49 -53.33 -31.81
N ARG A 108 -32.21 -53.49 -32.18
CA ARG A 108 -31.73 -54.62 -32.99
C ARG A 108 -31.91 -55.98 -32.31
N ILE A 109 -31.76 -56.05 -30.98
CA ILE A 109 -31.95 -57.29 -30.21
C ILE A 109 -33.44 -57.59 -30.00
N SER A 110 -34.30 -56.58 -29.87
CA SER A 110 -35.75 -56.76 -29.69
C SER A 110 -36.51 -57.22 -30.95
N GLY A 111 -35.84 -57.34 -32.11
CA GLY A 111 -36.42 -57.93 -33.31
C GLY A 111 -37.39 -57.04 -34.09
N VAL A 112 -37.32 -55.71 -33.95
CA VAL A 112 -38.04 -54.79 -34.83
C VAL A 112 -37.25 -54.65 -36.13
N GLU A 113 -37.79 -55.13 -37.25
CA GLU A 113 -37.19 -54.92 -38.57
C GLU A 113 -37.10 -53.41 -38.87
N GLU A 114 -35.91 -52.93 -39.26
CA GLU A 114 -35.77 -51.59 -39.79
C GLU A 114 -36.58 -51.52 -41.10
N PRO A 115 -37.53 -50.57 -41.25
CA PRO A 115 -38.29 -50.46 -42.48
C PRO A 115 -37.32 -50.19 -43.62
N SER A 116 -37.31 -51.07 -44.61
CA SER A 116 -36.51 -50.93 -45.81
C SER A 116 -36.85 -49.58 -46.45
N SER A 117 -35.84 -48.72 -46.60
CA SER A 117 -35.92 -47.48 -47.34
C SER A 117 -35.99 -47.77 -48.85
N ASP A 118 -37.07 -48.44 -49.25
CA ASP A 118 -37.45 -48.74 -50.63
C ASP A 118 -38.99 -48.69 -50.71
N GLU A 119 -39.59 -47.53 -50.49
CA GLU A 119 -40.87 -47.22 -51.12
C GLU A 119 -40.82 -45.81 -51.71
N LYS A 120 -41.17 -45.76 -52.99
CA LYS A 120 -41.25 -44.61 -53.89
C LYS A 120 -42.34 -43.62 -53.49
#